data_AF-A0A8J7RKA7-F1
#
_entry.id   AF-A0A8J7RKA7-F1
#
_cell.length_a   1.000
_cell.length_b   1.000
_cell.length_c   1.000
_cell.angle_alpha   90.00
_cell.angle_beta   90.00
_cell.angle_gamma   90.00
#
_symmetry.space_group_name_H-M   'P 1'
#
loop_
_entity.id
_entity.type
_entity.pdbx_description
1 polymer ?
#
loop_
_entity_poly.entity_id
_entity_poly.type
_entity_poly.pdbx_seq_one_letter_code
_entity_poly.pdbx_strand_id
1 'polypeptide(L)'
;MKVVLIGYRGTGKSTVGRILADRLGLPFYDTDAMVEARAGRSIPAIFADEGEEEFRALERAVVAGLTDVDGVVATGGGAVLDQANVAALRRGGRVVLLEADAETIAERTKGSDRPPLTALPPADEVAALLARRRPHYCAAADFALSTAGLTPAETADAVLGLLKGRERDPQVMDGFRLPPEEAERLHSLRPATGLYGIAGHPCLHSRSPELYTALFATYGIDAAYTFFDHPEFGEILRAARALGVQGLSVTVPHKAAALAAADEVDPHAQAIGAANTLVFCGDQIRATNTDWTGVRRPLEGAGAGTAVVLGAGGAAAGAVYALLDLGCEVTVLARNLRQAEGLAGRFRCRAGEIRDFAGMTPPDVVVHATPVGMGTDPRTLLSATDLDPATTVFDLVYTPQETPLLRAAAARGCRTIPGTEMFVYQACEQFLHMTGIQVRPETVREVLGL
;
A
#
# COMPACT_ATOMS: atom_id res chain seq x y z
N MET A 1 -0.93 26.78 6.63
CA MET A 1 -1.58 25.56 6.11
C MET A 1 -1.09 25.29 4.69
N LYS A 2 -0.76 24.03 4.37
CA LYS A 2 -0.44 23.60 3.00
C LYS A 2 -1.57 22.76 2.39
N VAL A 3 -2.02 23.11 1.20
CA VAL A 3 -2.99 22.34 0.42
C VAL A 3 -2.36 21.98 -0.92
N VAL A 4 -2.36 20.70 -1.28
CA VAL A 4 -1.75 20.20 -2.51
C VAL A 4 -2.84 19.66 -3.41
N LEU A 5 -2.93 20.17 -4.64
CA LEU A 5 -3.83 19.70 -5.67
C LEU A 5 -3.04 18.77 -6.61
N ILE A 6 -3.42 17.49 -6.62
CA ILE A 6 -2.86 16.47 -7.51
C ILE A 6 -3.93 16.00 -8.51
N GLY A 7 -3.49 15.21 -9.49
CA GLY A 7 -4.37 14.62 -10.50
C GLY A 7 -3.85 14.84 -11.92
N TYR A 8 -4.53 14.22 -12.87
CA TYR A 8 -4.13 14.26 -14.27
C TYR A 8 -4.22 15.68 -14.86
N ARG A 9 -3.59 15.92 -16.02
CA ARG A 9 -3.74 17.21 -16.72
C ARG A 9 -5.20 17.41 -17.14
N GLY A 10 -5.64 18.66 -17.28
CA GLY A 10 -7.03 18.96 -17.66
C GLY A 10 -8.06 18.85 -16.52
N THR A 11 -7.65 18.43 -15.32
CA THR A 11 -8.55 18.40 -14.14
C THR A 11 -8.69 19.77 -13.45
N GLY A 12 -8.03 20.81 -13.96
CA GLY A 12 -8.22 22.18 -13.48
C GLY A 12 -7.35 22.62 -12.30
N LYS A 13 -6.36 21.81 -11.88
CA LYS A 13 -5.47 22.08 -10.71
C LYS A 13 -4.97 23.52 -10.61
N SER A 14 -4.35 24.07 -11.66
CA SER A 14 -3.80 25.44 -11.59
C SER A 14 -4.87 26.52 -11.52
N THR A 15 -6.02 26.32 -12.16
CA THR A 15 -7.14 27.27 -12.11
C THR A 15 -7.84 27.23 -10.77
N VAL A 16 -8.18 26.04 -10.28
CA VAL A 16 -8.78 25.81 -8.95
C VAL A 16 -7.83 26.28 -7.85
N GLY A 17 -6.53 25.99 -7.99
CA GLY A 17 -5.51 26.35 -7.01
C GLY A 17 -5.36 27.85 -6.80
N ARG A 18 -5.42 28.66 -7.86
CA ARG A 18 -5.44 30.12 -7.75
C ARG A 18 -6.65 30.63 -6.98
N ILE A 19 -7.84 30.17 -7.34
CA ILE A 19 -9.09 30.56 -6.65
C ILE A 19 -9.03 30.15 -5.17
N LEU A 20 -8.55 28.94 -4.90
CA LEU A 20 -8.42 28.42 -3.54
C LEU A 20 -7.41 29.23 -2.72
N ALA A 21 -6.28 29.60 -3.31
CA ALA A 21 -5.25 30.44 -2.69
C ALA A 21 -5.81 31.82 -2.33
N ASP A 22 -6.53 32.46 -3.25
CA ASP A 22 -7.18 33.75 -3.02
C ASP A 22 -8.20 33.67 -1.87
N ARG A 23 -9.02 32.62 -1.85
CA ARG A 23 -10.03 32.41 -0.79
C ARG A 23 -9.42 32.11 0.58
N LEU A 24 -8.28 31.42 0.61
CA LEU A 24 -7.56 31.12 1.85
C LEU A 24 -6.63 32.25 2.30
N GLY A 25 -6.37 33.25 1.45
CA GLY A 25 -5.37 34.28 1.71
C GLY A 25 -3.95 33.72 1.78
N LEU A 26 -3.65 32.68 0.99
CA LEU A 26 -2.37 31.97 0.98
C LEU A 26 -1.65 32.15 -0.37
N PRO A 27 -0.32 31.97 -0.44
CA PRO A 27 0.41 31.95 -1.70
C PRO A 27 -0.01 30.76 -2.59
N PHE A 28 0.03 30.96 -3.91
CA PHE A 28 -0.17 29.91 -4.90
C PHE A 28 1.16 29.51 -5.54
N TYR A 29 1.40 28.20 -5.63
CA TYR A 29 2.58 27.60 -6.26
C TYR A 29 2.14 26.62 -7.35
N ASP A 30 2.61 26.82 -8.58
CA ASP A 30 2.42 25.86 -9.68
C ASP A 30 3.77 25.20 -9.97
N THR A 31 3.89 23.90 -9.70
CA THR A 31 5.19 23.23 -9.80
C THR A 31 5.71 23.19 -11.24
N ASP A 32 4.82 23.10 -12.24
CA ASP A 32 5.23 23.08 -13.65
C ASP A 32 5.82 24.45 -14.02
N ALA A 33 5.15 25.55 -13.62
CA ALA A 33 5.67 26.91 -13.84
C ALA A 33 6.99 27.16 -13.09
N MET A 34 7.14 26.61 -11.88
CA MET A 34 8.38 26.71 -11.11
C MET A 34 9.54 25.93 -11.76
N VAL A 35 9.27 24.76 -12.36
CA VAL A 35 10.26 24.01 -13.13
C VAL A 35 10.71 24.82 -14.35
N GLU A 36 9.78 25.39 -15.11
CA GLU A 36 10.11 26.23 -16.28
C GLU A 36 10.92 27.48 -15.88
N ALA A 37 10.51 28.16 -14.80
CA ALA A 37 11.23 29.32 -14.29
C ALA A 37 12.66 28.97 -13.84
N ARG A 38 12.84 27.81 -13.21
CA ARG A 38 14.16 27.31 -12.78
C ARG A 38 15.05 26.90 -13.94
N ALA A 39 14.47 26.27 -14.97
CA ALA A 39 15.20 25.82 -16.16
C ALA A 39 15.45 26.94 -17.17
N GLY A 40 14.69 28.05 -17.11
CA GLY A 40 14.74 29.14 -18.08
C GLY A 40 14.14 28.81 -19.46
N ARG A 41 13.42 27.68 -19.57
CA ARG A 41 12.80 27.18 -20.81
C ARG A 41 11.58 26.32 -20.49
N SER A 42 10.78 26.01 -21.50
CA SER A 42 9.54 25.24 -21.35
C SER A 42 9.79 23.75 -21.06
N ILE A 43 8.83 23.08 -20.41
CA ILE A 43 8.91 21.64 -20.15
C ILE A 43 9.10 20.82 -21.44
N PRO A 44 8.37 21.07 -22.56
CA PRO A 44 8.61 20.37 -23.82
C PRO A 44 10.06 20.49 -24.33
N ALA A 45 10.72 21.65 -24.14
CA ALA A 45 12.11 21.83 -24.52
C ALA A 45 13.05 20.99 -23.64
N ILE A 46 12.81 20.92 -22.33
CA ILE A 46 13.59 20.06 -21.42
C ILE A 46 13.52 18.59 -21.86
N PHE A 47 12.31 18.11 -22.18
CA PHE A 47 12.13 16.74 -22.67
C PHE A 47 12.83 16.48 -24.00
N ALA A 48 12.84 17.45 -24.91
CA ALA A 48 13.47 17.32 -26.22
C ALA A 48 15.01 17.34 -26.14
N ASP A 49 15.57 18.22 -25.30
CA ASP A 49 17.01 18.45 -25.23
C ASP A 49 17.72 17.47 -24.29
N GLU A 50 17.09 17.14 -23.16
CA GLU A 50 17.74 16.45 -22.01
C GLU A 50 17.00 15.19 -21.54
N GLY A 51 15.78 14.98 -22.04
CA GLY A 51 14.98 13.79 -21.75
C GLY A 51 14.20 13.85 -20.44
N GLU A 52 13.53 12.74 -20.13
CA GLU A 52 12.63 12.65 -18.97
C GLU A 52 13.39 12.66 -17.63
N GLU A 53 14.57 12.05 -17.56
CA GLU A 53 15.32 11.91 -16.31
C GLU A 53 15.69 13.27 -15.69
N GLU A 54 16.17 14.19 -16.53
CA GLU A 54 16.52 15.55 -16.10
C GLU A 54 15.28 16.36 -15.69
N PHE A 55 14.19 16.26 -16.46
CA PHE A 55 12.90 16.84 -16.05
C PHE A 55 12.46 16.32 -14.66
N ARG A 56 12.60 15.02 -14.39
CA ARG A 56 12.26 14.43 -13.08
C ARG A 56 13.17 14.93 -11.97
N ALA A 57 14.46 15.14 -12.26
CA ALA A 57 15.39 15.72 -11.30
C ALA A 57 15.00 17.16 -10.92
N LEU A 58 14.62 17.98 -11.90
CA LEU A 58 14.12 19.33 -11.68
C LEU A 58 12.78 19.33 -10.92
N GLU A 59 11.84 18.45 -11.30
CA GLU A 59 10.55 18.27 -10.62
C GLU A 59 10.76 17.93 -9.13
N ARG A 60 11.66 16.97 -8.83
CA ARG A 60 12.05 16.63 -7.46
C ARG A 60 12.62 17.83 -6.70
N ALA A 61 13.53 18.58 -7.31
CA ALA A 61 14.17 19.73 -6.66
C ALA A 61 13.17 20.86 -6.35
N VAL A 62 12.20 21.09 -7.24
CA VAL A 62 11.11 22.07 -7.03
C VAL A 62 10.19 21.61 -5.91
N VAL A 63 9.72 20.36 -5.95
CA VAL A 63 8.81 19.81 -4.93
C VAL A 63 9.48 19.77 -3.55
N ALA A 64 10.76 19.41 -3.47
CA ALA A 64 11.51 19.44 -2.22
C ALA A 64 11.56 20.85 -1.59
N GLY A 65 11.65 21.89 -2.41
CA GLY A 65 11.60 23.29 -1.96
C GLY A 65 10.24 23.73 -1.39
N LEU A 66 9.18 22.93 -1.60
CA LEU A 66 7.82 23.18 -1.11
C LEU A 66 7.47 22.31 0.11
N THR A 67 8.45 21.64 0.73
CA THR A 67 8.20 20.71 1.85
C THR A 67 7.58 21.40 3.05
N ASP A 68 8.11 22.55 3.48
CA ASP A 68 7.71 23.22 4.72
C ASP A 68 7.03 24.58 4.45
N VAL A 69 6.49 24.78 3.25
CA VAL A 69 5.80 26.03 2.88
C VAL A 69 4.32 25.97 3.21
N ASP A 70 3.76 27.13 3.57
CA ASP A 70 2.33 27.35 3.61
C ASP A 70 1.85 27.90 2.26
N GLY A 71 0.76 27.35 1.74
CA GLY A 71 0.29 27.70 0.40
C GLY A 71 -0.61 26.66 -0.25
N VAL A 72 -1.14 27.02 -1.40
CA VAL A 72 -1.81 26.09 -2.30
C VAL A 72 -0.84 25.70 -3.42
N VAL A 73 -0.54 24.40 -3.52
CA VAL A 73 0.39 23.84 -4.50
C VAL A 73 -0.40 23.08 -5.55
N ALA A 74 -0.30 23.45 -6.83
CA ALA A 74 -0.77 22.64 -7.94
C ALA A 74 0.41 21.87 -8.55
N THR A 75 0.31 20.54 -8.59
CA THR A 75 1.43 19.70 -9.06
C THR A 75 1.34 19.39 -10.54
N GLY A 76 2.49 19.08 -11.14
CA GLY A 76 2.57 18.38 -12.42
C GLY A 76 1.85 17.03 -12.35
N GLY A 77 1.26 16.60 -13.47
CA GLY A 77 0.44 15.39 -13.50
C GLY A 77 1.22 14.09 -13.22
N GLY A 78 2.55 14.12 -13.26
CA GLY A 78 3.42 12.99 -12.94
C GLY A 78 4.08 13.06 -11.57
N ALA A 79 3.92 14.16 -10.82
CA ALA A 79 4.69 14.41 -9.60
C ALA A 79 4.55 13.32 -8.55
N VAL A 80 3.36 12.70 -8.43
CA VAL A 80 3.06 11.64 -7.45
C VAL A 80 3.62 10.26 -7.82
N LEU A 81 4.21 10.10 -9.00
CA LEU A 81 4.88 8.85 -9.39
C LEU A 81 6.23 8.69 -8.68
N ASP A 82 6.80 9.81 -8.20
CA ASP A 82 7.99 9.82 -7.38
C ASP A 82 7.58 9.85 -5.89
N GLN A 83 7.99 8.82 -5.16
CA GLN A 83 7.62 8.64 -3.75
C GLN A 83 8.24 9.71 -2.84
N ALA A 84 9.40 10.28 -3.21
CA ALA A 84 10.02 11.37 -2.47
C ALA A 84 9.21 12.67 -2.61
N ASN A 85 8.64 12.91 -3.79
CA ASN A 85 7.71 14.02 -4.01
C ASN A 85 6.46 13.87 -3.16
N VAL A 86 5.86 12.66 -3.12
CA VAL A 86 4.68 12.41 -2.27
C VAL A 86 4.99 12.71 -0.81
N ALA A 87 6.15 12.26 -0.29
CA ALA A 87 6.57 12.54 1.08
C ALA A 87 6.68 14.05 1.36
N ALA A 88 7.34 14.82 0.48
CA ALA A 88 7.48 16.27 0.62
C ALA A 88 6.13 17.00 0.55
N LEU A 89 5.24 16.59 -0.36
CA LEU A 89 3.91 17.19 -0.54
C LEU A 89 2.99 16.91 0.65
N ARG A 90 3.01 15.68 1.18
CA ARG A 90 2.15 15.29 2.31
C ARG A 90 2.61 15.86 3.65
N ARG A 91 3.92 16.11 3.84
CA ARG A 91 4.44 16.64 5.10
C ARG A 91 3.74 17.94 5.48
N GLY A 92 2.99 17.95 6.60
CA GLY A 92 2.24 19.12 7.06
C GLY A 92 1.15 19.63 6.10
N GLY A 93 0.83 18.87 5.05
CA GLY A 93 -0.10 19.27 3.99
C GLY A 93 -1.30 18.36 3.86
N ARG A 94 -2.34 18.85 3.19
CA ARG A 94 -3.50 18.06 2.75
C ARG A 94 -3.51 17.91 1.25
N VAL A 95 -3.52 16.67 0.79
CA VAL A 95 -3.48 16.34 -0.63
C VAL A 95 -4.88 16.05 -1.14
N VAL A 96 -5.32 16.81 -2.14
CA VAL A 96 -6.63 16.67 -2.76
C VAL A 96 -6.43 16.27 -4.22
N LEU A 97 -6.95 15.11 -4.56
CA LEU A 97 -7.00 14.59 -5.92
C LEU A 97 -8.20 15.18 -6.65
N LEU A 98 -7.91 15.94 -7.72
CA LEU A 98 -8.90 16.40 -8.67
C LEU A 98 -8.98 15.44 -9.85
N GLU A 99 -10.16 14.86 -10.07
CA GLU A 99 -10.39 13.87 -11.12
C GLU A 99 -11.42 14.36 -12.14
N ALA A 100 -11.38 13.74 -13.31
CA ALA A 100 -12.38 13.85 -14.37
C ALA A 100 -12.28 12.57 -15.21
N ASP A 101 -13.38 12.19 -15.87
CA ASP A 101 -13.35 11.07 -16.81
C ASP A 101 -12.46 11.37 -18.03
N ALA A 102 -12.09 10.30 -18.75
CA ALA A 102 -11.18 10.39 -19.89
C ALA A 102 -11.74 11.27 -21.01
N GLU A 103 -13.07 11.26 -21.22
CA GLU A 103 -13.75 12.06 -22.23
C GLU A 103 -13.63 13.56 -21.91
N THR A 104 -14.00 13.95 -20.69
CA THR A 104 -13.88 15.32 -20.18
C THR A 104 -12.44 15.82 -20.26
N ILE A 105 -11.45 14.97 -19.89
CA ILE A 105 -10.04 15.33 -20.00
C ILE A 105 -9.63 15.50 -21.45
N ALA A 106 -10.02 14.58 -22.33
CA ALA A 106 -9.70 14.67 -23.75
C ALA A 106 -10.27 15.95 -24.35
N GLU A 107 -11.51 16.32 -24.03
CA GLU A 107 -12.13 17.56 -24.46
C GLU A 107 -11.41 18.81 -23.96
N ARG A 108 -11.08 18.87 -22.66
CA ARG A 108 -10.36 19.99 -22.05
C ARG A 108 -8.91 20.12 -22.54
N THR A 109 -8.36 19.08 -23.15
CA THR A 109 -6.99 19.05 -23.67
C THR A 109 -6.91 19.04 -25.21
N LYS A 110 -8.05 19.16 -25.91
CA LYS A 110 -8.09 19.33 -27.37
C LYS A 110 -7.24 20.54 -27.78
N GLY A 111 -6.29 20.32 -28.69
CA GLY A 111 -5.43 21.38 -29.24
C GLY A 111 -4.18 21.70 -28.41
N SER A 112 -3.84 20.92 -27.38
CA SER A 112 -2.53 21.05 -26.72
C SER A 112 -1.39 20.53 -27.62
N ASP A 113 -0.28 21.26 -27.74
CA ASP A 113 0.90 20.95 -28.58
C ASP A 113 1.73 19.73 -28.12
N ARG A 114 1.15 18.79 -27.36
CA ARG A 114 1.90 17.65 -26.83
C ARG A 114 1.95 16.50 -27.84
N PRO A 115 3.14 15.92 -28.10
CA PRO A 115 3.23 14.68 -28.87
C PRO A 115 2.55 13.51 -28.14
N PRO A 116 1.92 12.58 -28.87
CA PRO A 116 1.28 11.40 -28.30
C PRO A 116 2.33 10.52 -27.60
N LEU A 117 1.99 9.96 -26.44
CA LEU A 117 2.86 9.03 -25.70
C LEU A 117 2.64 7.57 -26.16
N THR A 118 1.59 7.31 -26.95
CA THR A 118 1.24 6.00 -27.48
C THR A 118 0.73 6.11 -28.92
N ALA A 119 0.52 4.96 -29.58
CA ALA A 119 -0.14 4.92 -30.89
C ALA A 119 -1.68 4.92 -30.80
N LEU A 120 -2.25 5.08 -29.59
CA LEU A 120 -3.70 5.02 -29.36
C LEU A 120 -4.37 6.36 -29.75
N PRO A 121 -5.68 6.33 -30.04
CA PRO A 121 -6.49 7.54 -30.09
C PRO A 121 -6.36 8.35 -28.79
N PRO A 122 -6.45 9.70 -28.82
CA PRO A 122 -6.19 10.54 -27.64
C PRO A 122 -7.01 10.18 -26.38
N ALA A 123 -8.29 9.80 -26.54
CA ALA A 123 -9.14 9.41 -25.42
C ALA A 123 -8.71 8.06 -24.81
N ASP A 124 -8.35 7.08 -25.66
CA ASP A 124 -7.89 5.77 -25.23
C ASP A 124 -6.51 5.84 -24.57
N GLU A 125 -5.62 6.71 -25.07
CA GLU A 125 -4.33 7.00 -24.43
C GLU A 125 -4.55 7.60 -23.03
N VAL A 126 -5.45 8.58 -22.91
CA VAL A 126 -5.79 9.19 -21.62
C VAL A 126 -6.36 8.16 -20.66
N ALA A 127 -7.31 7.32 -21.13
CA ALA A 127 -7.90 6.26 -20.31
C ALA A 127 -6.83 5.27 -19.81
N ALA A 128 -5.94 4.80 -20.68
CA ALA A 128 -4.85 3.88 -20.32
C ALA A 128 -3.87 4.51 -19.31
N LEU A 129 -3.50 5.78 -19.49
CA LEU A 129 -2.62 6.49 -18.57
C LEU A 129 -3.29 6.77 -17.22
N LEU A 130 -4.57 7.14 -17.21
CA LEU A 130 -5.35 7.31 -15.99
C LEU A 130 -5.43 6.00 -15.21
N ALA A 131 -5.77 4.88 -15.87
CA ALA A 131 -5.83 3.56 -15.23
C ALA A 131 -4.48 3.19 -14.57
N ARG A 132 -3.36 3.48 -15.23
CA ARG A 132 -2.01 3.25 -14.66
C ARG A 132 -1.68 4.17 -13.50
N ARG A 133 -2.13 5.43 -13.52
CA ARG A 133 -1.76 6.45 -12.52
C ARG A 133 -2.70 6.52 -11.33
N ARG A 134 -3.96 6.11 -11.49
CA ARG A 134 -4.99 6.12 -10.44
C ARG A 134 -4.51 5.45 -9.14
N PRO A 135 -3.84 4.29 -9.17
CA PRO A 135 -3.19 3.71 -8.00
C PRO A 135 -2.32 4.68 -7.19
N HIS A 136 -1.51 5.48 -7.86
CA HIS A 136 -0.59 6.44 -7.25
C HIS A 136 -1.32 7.69 -6.76
N TYR A 137 -2.31 8.16 -7.53
CA TYR A 137 -3.16 9.29 -7.10
C TYR A 137 -3.93 8.96 -5.83
N CYS A 138 -4.59 7.80 -5.78
CA CYS A 138 -5.35 7.37 -4.62
C CYS A 138 -4.48 7.16 -3.38
N ALA A 139 -3.29 6.58 -3.54
CA ALA A 139 -2.34 6.43 -2.43
C ALA A 139 -1.86 7.79 -1.91
N ALA A 140 -1.57 8.75 -2.79
CA ALA A 140 -1.04 10.06 -2.42
C ALA A 140 -2.10 11.02 -1.85
N ALA A 141 -3.40 10.80 -2.13
CA ALA A 141 -4.48 11.69 -1.74
C ALA A 141 -4.94 11.49 -0.29
N ASP A 142 -5.40 12.57 0.34
CA ASP A 142 -6.25 12.52 1.53
C ASP A 142 -7.74 12.52 1.16
N PHE A 143 -8.06 13.24 0.08
CA PHE A 143 -9.42 13.39 -0.45
C PHE A 143 -9.42 13.30 -1.97
N ALA A 144 -10.49 12.77 -2.55
CA ALA A 144 -10.71 12.76 -3.99
C ALA A 144 -12.00 13.53 -4.33
N LEU A 145 -11.96 14.30 -5.41
CA LEU A 145 -13.06 15.14 -5.87
C LEU A 145 -13.15 15.10 -7.40
N SER A 146 -14.32 14.70 -7.92
CA SER A 146 -14.60 14.86 -9.35
C SER A 146 -14.84 16.33 -9.69
N THR A 147 -14.23 16.77 -10.80
CA THR A 147 -14.39 18.11 -11.38
C THR A 147 -15.34 18.10 -12.59
N ALA A 148 -15.93 16.95 -12.90
CA ALA A 148 -16.92 16.83 -13.95
C ALA A 148 -18.21 17.56 -13.53
N GLY A 149 -18.75 18.41 -14.41
CA GLY A 149 -19.95 19.19 -14.14
C GLY A 149 -19.79 20.36 -13.16
N LEU A 150 -18.59 20.61 -12.63
CA LEU A 150 -18.31 21.74 -11.73
C LEU A 150 -17.51 22.83 -12.43
N THR A 151 -17.82 24.08 -12.14
CA THR A 151 -16.94 25.22 -12.45
C THR A 151 -15.70 25.20 -11.56
N PRO A 152 -14.61 25.91 -11.94
CA PRO A 152 -13.43 26.03 -11.09
C PRO A 152 -13.72 26.63 -9.70
N ALA A 153 -14.68 27.56 -9.62
CA ALA A 153 -15.10 28.19 -8.37
C ALA A 153 -15.84 27.21 -7.45
N GLU A 154 -16.81 26.46 -7.99
CA GLU A 154 -17.52 25.41 -7.25
C GLU A 154 -16.58 24.28 -6.81
N THR A 155 -15.63 23.91 -7.67
CA THR A 155 -14.58 22.94 -7.32
C THR A 155 -13.76 23.43 -6.13
N ALA A 156 -13.32 24.69 -6.14
CA ALA A 156 -12.59 25.26 -5.01
C ALA A 156 -13.45 25.32 -3.72
N ASP A 157 -14.76 25.55 -3.82
CA ASP A 157 -15.67 25.52 -2.66
C ASP A 157 -15.83 24.10 -2.10
N ALA A 158 -15.93 23.10 -2.98
CA ALA A 158 -15.95 21.70 -2.58
C ALA A 158 -14.64 21.28 -1.89
N VAL A 159 -13.48 21.74 -2.40
CA VAL A 159 -12.18 21.52 -1.73
C VAL A 159 -12.17 22.15 -0.34
N LEU A 160 -12.62 23.40 -0.18
CA LEU A 160 -12.74 24.03 1.14
C LEU A 160 -13.64 23.24 2.10
N GLY A 161 -14.73 22.66 1.59
CA GLY A 161 -15.59 21.76 2.34
C GLY A 161 -14.86 20.53 2.87
N LEU A 162 -14.06 19.87 2.02
CA LEU A 162 -13.26 18.70 2.40
C LEU A 162 -12.21 19.04 3.47
N LEU A 163 -11.57 20.22 3.35
CA LEU A 163 -10.54 20.67 4.29
C LEU A 163 -11.05 20.97 5.71
N LYS A 164 -12.34 21.27 5.87
CA LYS A 164 -12.97 21.39 7.20
C LYS A 164 -13.00 20.04 7.93
N GLY A 165 -12.88 18.93 7.22
CA GLY A 165 -12.92 17.59 7.77
C GLY A 165 -14.33 17.13 8.13
N ARG A 166 -14.42 16.05 8.89
CA ARG A 166 -15.69 15.45 9.33
C ARG A 166 -15.66 15.23 10.83
N GLU A 167 -16.72 15.62 11.52
CA GLU A 167 -16.91 15.18 12.91
C GLU A 167 -17.10 13.67 12.94
N ARG A 168 -16.50 13.02 13.94
CA ARG A 168 -16.56 11.58 14.11
C ARG A 168 -17.52 11.25 15.23
N ASP A 169 -18.59 10.55 14.88
CA ASP A 169 -19.48 9.98 15.86
C ASP A 169 -18.87 8.68 16.41
N PRO A 170 -18.45 8.64 17.69
CA PRO A 170 -17.86 7.44 18.29
C PRO A 170 -18.86 6.27 18.39
N GLN A 171 -20.18 6.53 18.36
CA GLN A 171 -21.20 5.48 18.42
C GLN A 171 -21.20 4.56 17.20
N VAL A 172 -20.57 5.00 16.10
CA VAL A 172 -20.36 4.17 14.91
C VAL A 172 -19.58 2.89 15.23
N MET A 173 -18.74 2.93 16.29
CA MET A 173 -17.92 1.83 16.78
C MET A 173 -18.60 1.01 17.89
N ASP A 174 -19.89 1.22 18.16
CA ASP A 174 -20.63 0.39 19.11
C ASP A 174 -20.59 -1.09 18.69
N GLY A 175 -20.26 -1.97 19.65
CA GLY A 175 -20.09 -3.42 19.40
C GLY A 175 -18.69 -3.84 18.95
N PHE A 176 -17.79 -2.90 18.67
CA PHE A 176 -16.39 -3.19 18.36
C PHE A 176 -15.59 -3.45 19.64
N ARG A 177 -14.60 -4.34 19.57
CA ARG A 177 -13.61 -4.46 20.64
C ARG A 177 -12.57 -3.37 20.46
N LEU A 178 -12.40 -2.54 21.48
CA LEU A 178 -11.43 -1.45 21.50
C LEU A 178 -10.64 -1.46 22.82
N PRO A 179 -9.38 -1.03 22.82
CA PRO A 179 -8.70 -0.69 24.06
C PRO A 179 -9.48 0.40 24.85
N PRO A 180 -9.44 0.41 26.20
CA PRO A 180 -10.29 1.28 27.02
C PRO A 180 -10.23 2.78 26.70
N GLU A 181 -9.09 3.28 26.22
CA GLU A 181 -8.86 4.72 25.93
C GLU A 181 -9.08 5.07 24.45
N GLU A 182 -9.30 4.08 23.59
CA GLU A 182 -9.24 4.28 22.15
C GLU A 182 -10.45 5.04 21.61
N ALA A 183 -11.63 4.82 22.18
CA ALA A 183 -12.85 5.53 21.78
C ALA A 183 -12.76 7.04 22.09
N GLU A 184 -12.26 7.40 23.27
CA GLU A 184 -12.04 8.80 23.66
C GLU A 184 -10.95 9.43 22.78
N ARG A 185 -9.86 8.69 22.52
CA ARG A 185 -8.81 9.13 21.60
C ARG A 185 -9.36 9.46 20.22
N LEU A 186 -10.19 8.59 19.63
CA LEU A 186 -10.81 8.80 18.32
C LEU A 186 -11.71 10.04 18.29
N HIS A 187 -12.49 10.27 19.35
CA HIS A 187 -13.34 11.45 19.46
C HIS A 187 -12.53 12.76 19.61
N SER A 188 -11.37 12.69 20.27
CA SER A 188 -10.49 13.86 20.45
C SER A 188 -9.71 14.27 19.19
N LEU A 189 -9.70 13.44 18.15
CA LEU A 189 -9.01 13.74 16.90
C LEU A 189 -9.64 14.96 16.21
N ARG A 190 -8.79 15.82 15.63
CA ARG A 190 -9.28 16.94 14.83
C ARG A 190 -10.12 16.41 13.65
N PRO A 191 -11.19 17.12 13.24
CA PRO A 191 -12.03 16.69 12.12
C PRO A 191 -11.24 16.43 10.83
N ALA A 192 -10.15 17.17 10.61
CA ALA A 192 -9.31 17.04 9.42
C ALA A 192 -8.27 15.90 9.50
N THR A 193 -7.92 15.39 10.70
CA THR A 193 -6.91 14.32 10.88
C THR A 193 -7.30 13.09 10.06
N GLY A 194 -6.40 12.49 9.28
CA GLY A 194 -6.70 11.27 8.52
C GLY A 194 -6.92 10.08 9.45
N LEU A 195 -7.71 9.08 9.06
CA LEU A 195 -7.93 7.88 9.87
C LEU A 195 -7.60 6.61 9.07
N TYR A 196 -6.83 5.73 9.69
CA TYR A 196 -6.45 4.42 9.18
C TYR A 196 -6.72 3.37 10.27
N GLY A 197 -6.68 2.08 9.93
CA GLY A 197 -6.79 1.08 10.97
C GLY A 197 -6.53 -0.36 10.56
N ILE A 198 -6.53 -1.25 11.56
CA ILE A 198 -6.40 -2.70 11.40
C ILE A 198 -7.77 -3.35 11.60
N ALA A 199 -8.26 -4.03 10.56
CA ALA A 199 -9.49 -4.79 10.55
C ALA A 199 -9.22 -6.29 10.79
N GLY A 200 -9.89 -6.90 11.75
CA GLY A 200 -9.72 -8.32 12.05
C GLY A 200 -10.60 -8.81 13.19
N HIS A 201 -10.49 -10.09 13.53
CA HIS A 201 -11.14 -10.63 14.73
C HIS A 201 -10.48 -11.93 15.22
N PRO A 202 -9.83 -11.93 16.40
CA PRO A 202 -9.40 -10.76 17.18
C PRO A 202 -8.18 -10.08 16.53
N CYS A 203 -8.01 -8.77 16.71
CA CYS A 203 -6.85 -8.03 16.22
C CYS A 203 -6.21 -7.05 17.22
N LEU A 204 -6.67 -7.02 18.47
CA LEU A 204 -6.09 -6.16 19.53
C LEU A 204 -4.62 -6.46 19.88
N HIS A 205 -4.09 -7.61 19.49
CA HIS A 205 -2.67 -7.98 19.66
C HIS A 205 -1.76 -7.39 18.56
N SER A 206 -2.34 -6.73 17.55
CA SER A 206 -1.58 -6.20 16.43
C SER A 206 -0.66 -5.06 16.85
N ARG A 207 0.57 -5.08 16.31
CA ARG A 207 1.53 -3.98 16.43
C ARG A 207 1.37 -2.90 15.37
N SER A 208 0.42 -3.05 14.44
CA SER A 208 0.18 -2.05 13.38
C SER A 208 -0.13 -0.66 13.92
N PRO A 209 -0.96 -0.46 14.97
CA PRO A 209 -1.23 0.89 15.47
C PRO A 209 0.01 1.63 16.01
N GLU A 210 0.90 0.93 16.73
CA GLU A 210 2.20 1.45 17.17
C GLU A 210 3.05 1.87 15.95
N LEU A 211 3.22 0.94 15.00
CA LEU A 211 4.05 1.15 13.82
C LEU A 211 3.57 2.33 12.96
N TYR A 212 2.30 2.32 12.55
CA TYR A 212 1.77 3.34 11.64
C TYR A 212 1.71 4.71 12.30
N THR A 213 1.42 4.79 13.60
CA THR A 213 1.47 6.05 14.34
C THR A 213 2.88 6.65 14.31
N ALA A 214 3.92 5.84 14.55
CA ALA A 214 5.29 6.29 14.45
C ALA A 214 5.67 6.73 13.03
N LEU A 215 5.29 5.95 12.01
CA LEU A 215 5.57 6.30 10.61
C LEU A 215 4.87 7.59 10.18
N PHE A 216 3.60 7.80 10.55
CA PHE A 216 2.92 9.07 10.27
C PHE A 216 3.65 10.26 10.91
N ALA A 217 4.13 10.11 12.15
CA ALA A 217 4.94 11.14 12.80
C ALA A 217 6.28 11.37 12.06
N THR A 218 6.98 10.32 11.64
CA THR A 218 8.24 10.42 10.89
C THR A 218 8.09 11.23 9.60
N TYR A 219 6.99 11.03 8.87
CA TYR A 219 6.73 11.71 7.60
C TYR A 219 5.89 13.00 7.76
N GLY A 220 5.55 13.39 8.99
CA GLY A 220 4.75 14.58 9.28
C GLY A 220 3.34 14.54 8.68
N ILE A 221 2.73 13.35 8.63
CA ILE A 221 1.36 13.14 8.17
C ILE A 221 0.42 13.28 9.37
N ASP A 222 -0.55 14.19 9.29
CA ASP A 222 -1.60 14.34 10.29
C ASP A 222 -2.68 13.26 10.12
N ALA A 223 -2.37 12.06 10.60
CA ALA A 223 -3.22 10.89 10.58
C ALA A 223 -3.12 10.06 11.87
N ALA A 224 -4.18 9.32 12.18
CA ALA A 224 -4.25 8.36 13.27
C ALA A 224 -4.48 6.96 12.72
N TYR A 225 -4.01 5.95 13.45
CA TYR A 225 -4.25 4.54 13.15
C TYR A 225 -4.95 3.87 14.33
N THR A 226 -6.04 3.11 14.10
CA THR A 226 -6.88 2.51 15.16
C THR A 226 -7.26 1.04 14.89
N PHE A 227 -8.03 0.43 15.78
CA PHE A 227 -8.53 -0.94 15.68
C PHE A 227 -9.97 -0.98 15.15
N PHE A 228 -10.23 -1.93 14.25
CA PHE A 228 -11.56 -2.33 13.80
C PHE A 228 -11.73 -3.83 14.09
N ASP A 229 -11.85 -4.18 15.38
CA ASP A 229 -12.01 -5.57 15.83
C ASP A 229 -13.50 -5.95 15.90
N HIS A 230 -13.97 -6.68 14.89
CA HIS A 230 -15.36 -7.12 14.80
C HIS A 230 -15.47 -8.44 14.00
N PRO A 231 -16.31 -9.41 14.41
CA PRO A 231 -16.45 -10.70 13.73
C PRO A 231 -17.08 -10.62 12.33
N GLU A 232 -17.81 -9.55 12.03
CA GLU A 232 -18.43 -9.33 10.72
C GLU A 232 -17.73 -8.20 9.97
N PHE A 233 -17.23 -8.51 8.77
CA PHE A 233 -16.52 -7.54 7.93
C PHE A 233 -17.42 -6.43 7.37
N GLY A 234 -18.71 -6.71 7.17
CA GLY A 234 -19.68 -5.71 6.74
C GLY A 234 -19.81 -4.54 7.71
N GLU A 235 -19.84 -4.84 9.02
CA GLU A 235 -19.85 -3.82 10.07
C GLU A 235 -18.56 -2.99 10.08
N ILE A 236 -17.40 -3.64 9.86
CA ILE A 236 -16.11 -2.93 9.72
C ILE A 236 -16.18 -1.91 8.57
N LEU A 237 -16.68 -2.32 7.40
CA LEU A 237 -16.79 -1.41 6.25
C LEU A 237 -17.79 -0.28 6.50
N ARG A 238 -18.94 -0.57 7.11
CA ARG A 238 -19.93 0.45 7.50
C ARG A 238 -19.27 1.50 8.40
N ALA A 239 -18.58 1.06 9.45
CA ALA A 239 -17.92 1.95 10.39
C ALA A 239 -16.78 2.75 9.73
N ALA A 240 -15.94 2.09 8.94
CA ALA A 240 -14.84 2.72 8.22
C ALA A 240 -15.32 3.82 7.27
N ARG A 241 -16.41 3.59 6.51
CA ARG A 241 -16.99 4.60 5.62
C ARG A 241 -17.57 5.78 6.41
N ALA A 242 -18.31 5.51 7.48
CA ALA A 242 -18.89 6.55 8.33
C ALA A 242 -17.81 7.44 9.00
N LEU A 243 -16.68 6.85 9.42
CA LEU A 243 -15.56 7.57 10.02
C LEU A 243 -14.62 8.23 9.01
N GLY A 244 -14.83 8.02 7.70
CA GLY A 244 -13.96 8.56 6.64
C GLY A 244 -12.56 7.97 6.66
N VAL A 245 -12.44 6.67 6.91
CA VAL A 245 -11.16 5.95 6.87
C VAL A 245 -10.55 6.03 5.47
N GLN A 246 -9.24 6.29 5.41
CA GLN A 246 -8.45 6.40 4.17
C GLN A 246 -7.79 5.07 3.81
N GLY A 247 -7.49 4.21 4.79
CA GLY A 247 -6.95 2.89 4.53
C GLY A 247 -7.13 1.90 5.68
N LEU A 248 -7.29 0.62 5.34
CA LEU A 248 -7.38 -0.48 6.30
C LEU A 248 -6.34 -1.55 5.99
N SER A 249 -5.57 -1.94 7.00
CA SER A 249 -4.90 -3.23 7.01
C SER A 249 -5.96 -4.27 7.36
N VAL A 250 -5.93 -5.44 6.74
CA VAL A 250 -6.91 -6.51 6.98
C VAL A 250 -6.18 -7.78 7.37
N THR A 251 -6.55 -8.35 8.51
CA THR A 251 -6.02 -9.62 9.01
C THR A 251 -7.11 -10.68 9.12
N VAL A 252 -6.76 -11.84 9.67
CA VAL A 252 -7.69 -12.95 9.91
C VAL A 252 -8.93 -12.46 10.68
N PRO A 253 -10.14 -12.93 10.31
CA PRO A 253 -10.47 -13.85 9.22
C PRO A 253 -10.88 -13.16 7.91
N HIS A 254 -10.69 -11.85 7.80
CA HIS A 254 -11.44 -11.00 6.85
C HIS A 254 -10.82 -10.84 5.46
N LYS A 255 -9.63 -11.37 5.20
CA LYS A 255 -8.90 -11.07 3.94
C LYS A 255 -9.66 -11.44 2.66
N ALA A 256 -10.44 -12.51 2.67
CA ALA A 256 -11.27 -12.90 1.53
C ALA A 256 -12.51 -11.98 1.37
N ALA A 257 -13.13 -11.59 2.47
CA ALA A 257 -14.26 -10.65 2.47
C ALA A 257 -13.83 -9.24 2.03
N ALA A 258 -12.62 -8.81 2.43
CA ALA A 258 -12.02 -7.57 1.98
C ALA A 258 -11.79 -7.53 0.47
N LEU A 259 -11.33 -8.64 -0.13
CA LEU A 259 -11.20 -8.75 -1.58
C LEU A 259 -12.56 -8.62 -2.27
N ALA A 260 -13.57 -9.36 -1.78
CA ALA A 260 -14.90 -9.42 -2.39
C ALA A 260 -15.69 -8.11 -2.31
N ALA A 261 -15.38 -7.27 -1.32
CA ALA A 261 -16.08 -6.01 -1.10
C ALA A 261 -15.44 -4.79 -1.78
N ALA A 262 -14.28 -4.96 -2.44
CA ALA A 262 -13.59 -3.87 -3.11
C ALA A 262 -14.13 -3.62 -4.52
N ASP A 263 -14.14 -2.35 -4.92
CA ASP A 263 -14.55 -1.91 -6.26
C ASP A 263 -13.45 -2.18 -7.29
N GLU A 264 -12.19 -2.06 -6.87
CA GLU A 264 -11.01 -2.32 -7.67
C GLU A 264 -10.09 -3.31 -6.95
N VAL A 265 -9.62 -4.33 -7.66
CA VAL A 265 -8.73 -5.36 -7.11
C VAL A 265 -7.47 -5.40 -7.94
N ASP A 266 -6.32 -5.32 -7.28
CA ASP A 266 -5.04 -5.46 -7.98
C ASP A 266 -4.84 -6.93 -8.47
N PRO A 267 -4.11 -7.14 -9.58
CA PRO A 267 -3.94 -8.48 -10.14
C PRO A 267 -3.33 -9.50 -9.17
N HIS A 268 -2.45 -9.07 -8.26
CA HIS A 268 -1.80 -9.94 -7.28
C HIS A 268 -2.80 -10.41 -6.22
N ALA A 269 -3.58 -9.51 -5.61
CA ALA A 269 -4.63 -9.89 -4.66
C ALA A 269 -5.70 -10.79 -5.30
N GLN A 270 -6.07 -10.53 -6.55
CA GLN A 270 -7.01 -11.37 -7.30
C GLN A 270 -6.48 -12.80 -7.48
N ALA A 271 -5.22 -12.95 -7.89
CA ALA A 271 -4.58 -14.26 -8.04
C ALA A 271 -4.47 -15.01 -6.71
N ILE A 272 -4.08 -14.30 -5.64
CA ILE A 272 -3.97 -14.85 -4.28
C ILE A 272 -5.35 -15.19 -3.69
N GLY A 273 -6.41 -14.51 -4.12
CA GLY A 273 -7.76 -14.67 -3.59
C GLY A 273 -7.92 -14.12 -2.17
N ALA A 274 -7.11 -13.13 -1.79
CA ALA A 274 -7.16 -12.48 -0.50
C ALA A 274 -6.54 -11.07 -0.59
N ALA A 275 -7.13 -10.11 0.13
CA ALA A 275 -6.58 -8.76 0.29
C ALA A 275 -6.27 -8.49 1.76
N ASN A 276 -5.07 -7.97 2.04
CA ASN A 276 -4.66 -7.55 3.39
C ASN A 276 -4.59 -6.01 3.51
N THR A 277 -4.90 -5.28 2.44
CA THR A 277 -4.76 -3.82 2.37
C THR A 277 -5.91 -3.24 1.54
N LEU A 278 -6.64 -2.30 2.11
CA LEU A 278 -7.69 -1.53 1.44
C LEU A 278 -7.33 -0.05 1.46
N VAL A 279 -7.52 0.64 0.34
CA VAL A 279 -7.32 2.08 0.19
C VAL A 279 -8.64 2.69 -0.28
N PHE A 280 -9.14 3.68 0.47
CA PHE A 280 -10.37 4.40 0.17
C PHE A 280 -10.03 5.65 -0.63
N CYS A 281 -10.64 5.79 -1.81
CA CYS A 281 -10.36 6.87 -2.74
C CYS A 281 -11.70 7.41 -3.26
N GLY A 282 -12.17 8.49 -2.62
CA GLY A 282 -13.56 8.92 -2.77
C GLY A 282 -14.50 7.85 -2.22
N ASP A 283 -15.47 7.42 -3.02
CA ASP A 283 -16.41 6.36 -2.64
C ASP A 283 -15.92 4.95 -2.97
N GLN A 284 -14.82 4.83 -3.72
CA GLN A 284 -14.29 3.55 -4.20
C GLN A 284 -13.26 2.98 -3.22
N ILE A 285 -13.26 1.66 -3.08
CA ILE A 285 -12.29 0.87 -2.34
C ILE A 285 -11.41 0.11 -3.32
N ARG A 286 -10.10 0.30 -3.19
CA ARG A 286 -9.12 -0.53 -3.88
C ARG A 286 -8.50 -1.54 -2.91
N ALA A 287 -8.51 -2.80 -3.30
CA ALA A 287 -7.89 -3.90 -2.56
C ALA A 287 -6.54 -4.29 -3.17
N THR A 288 -5.57 -4.53 -2.29
CA THR A 288 -4.26 -5.12 -2.63
C THR A 288 -3.82 -6.15 -1.58
N ASN A 289 -2.80 -6.93 -1.92
CA ASN A 289 -2.14 -7.88 -1.04
C ASN A 289 -0.65 -7.53 -0.94
N THR A 290 -0.17 -7.30 0.28
CA THR A 290 1.24 -7.03 0.57
C THR A 290 1.93 -8.17 1.31
N ASP A 291 1.20 -9.20 1.73
CA ASP A 291 1.79 -10.37 2.38
C ASP A 291 2.75 -11.09 1.44
N TRP A 292 2.39 -11.22 0.14
CA TRP A 292 3.27 -11.85 -0.84
C TRP A 292 4.55 -11.05 -1.05
N THR A 293 4.50 -9.70 -1.05
CA THR A 293 5.70 -8.84 -1.05
C THR A 293 6.53 -9.08 0.19
N GLY A 294 5.88 -9.24 1.35
CA GLY A 294 6.50 -9.64 2.61
C GLY A 294 7.28 -10.95 2.53
N VAL A 295 6.81 -11.91 1.74
CA VAL A 295 7.53 -13.18 1.50
C VAL A 295 8.61 -13.03 0.43
N ARG A 296 8.27 -12.34 -0.67
CA ARG A 296 9.12 -12.22 -1.85
C ARG A 296 10.40 -11.46 -1.58
N ARG A 297 10.31 -10.30 -0.92
CA ARG A 297 11.44 -9.39 -0.71
C ARG A 297 12.59 -10.03 0.08
N PRO A 298 12.36 -10.70 1.24
CA PRO A 298 13.44 -11.40 1.95
C PRO A 298 14.13 -12.50 1.15
N LEU A 299 13.42 -13.08 0.17
CA LEU A 299 13.90 -14.14 -0.71
C LEU A 299 14.54 -13.61 -2.01
N GLU A 300 14.59 -12.29 -2.23
CA GLU A 300 15.35 -11.71 -3.34
C GLU A 300 16.81 -12.18 -3.24
N GLY A 301 17.30 -12.82 -4.31
CA GLY A 301 18.64 -13.42 -4.36
C GLY A 301 18.72 -14.91 -4.00
N ALA A 302 17.64 -15.55 -3.54
CA ALA A 302 17.60 -17.02 -3.43
C ALA A 302 17.63 -17.73 -4.80
N GLY A 303 17.31 -16.99 -5.88
CA GLY A 303 17.35 -17.47 -7.26
C GLY A 303 16.10 -18.26 -7.71
N ALA A 304 16.03 -18.54 -9.01
CA ALA A 304 15.06 -19.48 -9.56
C ALA A 304 15.55 -20.91 -9.27
N GLY A 305 14.71 -21.73 -8.64
CA GLY A 305 15.08 -23.06 -8.16
C GLY A 305 13.86 -23.83 -7.65
N THR A 306 14.08 -24.86 -6.85
CA THR A 306 13.03 -25.66 -6.23
C THR A 306 12.64 -25.10 -4.87
N ALA A 307 11.33 -24.96 -4.63
CA ALA A 307 10.83 -24.43 -3.38
C ALA A 307 9.71 -25.30 -2.79
N VAL A 308 9.71 -25.44 -1.47
CA VAL A 308 8.66 -26.13 -0.72
C VAL A 308 7.95 -25.16 0.21
N VAL A 309 6.61 -25.12 0.13
CA VAL A 309 5.77 -24.41 1.09
C VAL A 309 5.13 -25.41 2.05
N LEU A 310 5.43 -25.28 3.34
CA LEU A 310 4.83 -26.11 4.40
C LEU A 310 3.56 -25.42 4.92
N GLY A 311 2.40 -25.94 4.55
CA GLY A 311 1.09 -25.41 4.88
C GLY A 311 0.23 -25.11 3.66
N ALA A 312 -1.09 -25.06 3.87
CA ALA A 312 -2.07 -24.77 2.81
C ALA A 312 -3.11 -23.70 3.25
N GLY A 313 -2.76 -22.87 4.23
CA GLY A 313 -3.61 -21.77 4.72
C GLY A 313 -3.45 -20.47 3.94
N GLY A 314 -4.05 -19.38 4.43
CA GLY A 314 -3.99 -18.07 3.77
C GLY A 314 -2.58 -17.52 3.58
N ALA A 315 -1.69 -17.68 4.58
CA ALA A 315 -0.28 -17.28 4.46
C ALA A 315 0.47 -18.11 3.41
N ALA A 316 0.12 -19.39 3.26
CA ALA A 316 0.72 -20.26 2.25
C ALA A 316 0.38 -19.81 0.83
N ALA A 317 -0.83 -19.29 0.58
CA ALA A 317 -1.20 -18.74 -0.73
C ALA A 317 -0.31 -17.55 -1.14
N GLY A 318 -0.03 -16.63 -0.21
CA GLY A 318 0.91 -15.53 -0.45
C GLY A 318 2.34 -16.03 -0.68
N ALA A 319 2.78 -17.04 0.06
CA ALA A 319 4.11 -17.64 -0.11
C ALA A 319 4.28 -18.37 -1.45
N VAL A 320 3.30 -19.18 -1.85
CA VAL A 320 3.29 -19.86 -3.16
C VAL A 320 3.36 -18.83 -4.28
N TYR A 321 2.53 -17.77 -4.20
CA TYR A 321 2.54 -16.71 -5.19
C TYR A 321 3.89 -16.01 -5.30
N ALA A 322 4.48 -15.63 -4.16
CA ALA A 322 5.79 -15.00 -4.09
C ALA A 322 6.92 -15.85 -4.70
N LEU A 323 6.92 -17.16 -4.41
CA LEU A 323 7.93 -18.08 -4.95
C LEU A 323 7.77 -18.29 -6.46
N LEU A 324 6.53 -18.38 -6.96
CA LEU A 324 6.28 -18.47 -8.40
C LEU A 324 6.71 -17.19 -9.14
N ASP A 325 6.49 -16.02 -8.53
CA ASP A 325 6.97 -14.75 -9.09
C ASP A 325 8.50 -14.64 -9.12
N LEU A 326 9.19 -15.28 -8.17
CA LEU A 326 10.65 -15.45 -8.18
C LEU A 326 11.14 -16.50 -9.20
N GLY A 327 10.23 -17.19 -9.89
CA GLY A 327 10.56 -18.20 -10.89
C GLY A 327 10.85 -19.59 -10.30
N CYS A 328 10.44 -19.88 -9.06
CA CYS A 328 10.65 -21.18 -8.45
C CYS A 328 9.67 -22.26 -8.95
N GLU A 329 10.14 -23.51 -9.01
CA GLU A 329 9.28 -24.70 -9.06
C GLU A 329 8.75 -25.00 -7.65
N VAL A 330 7.46 -24.76 -7.41
CA VAL A 330 6.87 -24.85 -6.08
C VAL A 330 6.20 -26.21 -5.83
N THR A 331 6.42 -26.77 -4.64
CA THR A 331 5.64 -27.88 -4.07
C THR A 331 4.98 -27.46 -2.76
N VAL A 332 3.66 -27.63 -2.65
CA VAL A 332 2.90 -27.37 -1.43
C VAL A 332 2.76 -28.67 -0.64
N LEU A 333 3.25 -28.69 0.61
CA LEU A 333 3.09 -29.82 1.51
C LEU A 333 2.23 -29.44 2.70
N ALA A 334 1.20 -30.23 3.01
CA ALA A 334 0.34 -30.00 4.17
C ALA A 334 0.03 -31.30 4.92
N ARG A 335 -0.51 -31.17 6.13
CA ARG A 335 -1.04 -32.34 6.88
C ARG A 335 -2.27 -32.96 6.20
N ASN A 336 -3.03 -32.17 5.45
CA ASN A 336 -4.22 -32.60 4.73
C ASN A 336 -3.94 -32.48 3.23
N LEU A 337 -3.81 -33.62 2.55
CA LEU A 337 -3.49 -33.68 1.12
C LEU A 337 -4.49 -32.88 0.27
N ARG A 338 -5.79 -32.99 0.54
CA ARG A 338 -6.83 -32.27 -0.23
C ARG A 338 -6.65 -30.74 -0.13
N GLN A 339 -6.22 -30.23 1.03
CA GLN A 339 -5.94 -28.79 1.17
C GLN A 339 -4.69 -28.38 0.36
N ALA A 340 -3.63 -29.20 0.38
CA ALA A 340 -2.45 -28.96 -0.44
C ALA A 340 -2.79 -28.99 -1.95
N GLU A 341 -3.53 -30.00 -2.41
CA GLU A 341 -4.00 -30.12 -3.80
C GLU A 341 -4.89 -28.94 -4.20
N GLY A 342 -5.78 -28.50 -3.31
CA GLY A 342 -6.63 -27.34 -3.55
C GLY A 342 -5.83 -26.05 -3.73
N LEU A 343 -4.82 -25.81 -2.90
CA LEU A 343 -3.95 -24.63 -3.04
C LEU A 343 -3.06 -24.75 -4.28
N ALA A 344 -2.41 -25.89 -4.47
CA ALA A 344 -1.49 -26.13 -5.58
C ALA A 344 -2.20 -26.08 -6.94
N GLY A 345 -3.42 -26.60 -7.02
CA GLY A 345 -4.25 -26.55 -8.22
C GLY A 345 -4.57 -25.12 -8.66
N ARG A 346 -4.81 -24.20 -7.71
CA ARG A 346 -5.04 -22.77 -8.01
C ARG A 346 -3.83 -22.11 -8.67
N PHE A 347 -2.63 -22.50 -8.26
CA PHE A 347 -1.37 -21.94 -8.74
C PHE A 347 -0.64 -22.83 -9.76
N ARG A 348 -1.24 -23.98 -10.14
CA ARG A 348 -0.68 -24.97 -11.06
C ARG A 348 0.71 -25.49 -10.64
N CYS A 349 0.91 -25.72 -9.35
CA CYS A 349 2.15 -26.26 -8.80
C CYS A 349 1.96 -27.68 -8.22
N ARG A 350 3.01 -28.27 -7.66
CA ARG A 350 2.96 -29.65 -7.12
C ARG A 350 2.35 -29.65 -5.71
N ALA A 351 1.75 -30.76 -5.31
CA ALA A 351 1.20 -30.97 -3.96
C ALA A 351 1.63 -32.31 -3.38
N GLY A 352 1.66 -32.38 -2.05
CA GLY A 352 1.89 -33.61 -1.31
C GLY A 352 1.52 -33.48 0.17
N GLU A 353 1.75 -34.55 0.92
CA GLU A 353 1.65 -34.53 2.37
C GLU A 353 2.98 -34.12 3.02
N ILE A 354 2.92 -33.58 4.23
CA ILE A 354 4.13 -33.15 4.96
C ILE A 354 5.18 -34.26 5.10
N ARG A 355 4.74 -35.52 5.19
CA ARG A 355 5.60 -36.71 5.28
C ARG A 355 6.41 -36.99 4.00
N ASP A 356 5.98 -36.46 2.87
CA ASP A 356 6.63 -36.70 1.58
C ASP A 356 7.95 -35.95 1.47
N PHE A 357 8.17 -34.91 2.31
CA PHE A 357 9.40 -34.12 2.34
C PHE A 357 10.66 -34.99 2.42
N ALA A 358 10.64 -36.04 3.26
CA ALA A 358 11.79 -36.92 3.49
C ALA A 358 12.25 -37.69 2.23
N GLY A 359 11.38 -37.84 1.22
CA GLY A 359 11.70 -38.51 -0.04
C GLY A 359 12.04 -37.57 -1.20
N MET A 360 12.02 -36.25 -0.96
CA MET A 360 12.26 -35.26 -2.01
C MET A 360 13.76 -35.00 -2.19
N THR A 361 14.13 -34.57 -3.39
CA THR A 361 15.42 -33.87 -3.58
C THR A 361 15.42 -32.62 -2.70
N PRO A 362 16.51 -32.33 -1.96
CA PRO A 362 16.57 -31.15 -1.09
C PRO A 362 16.23 -29.87 -1.85
N PRO A 363 15.25 -29.08 -1.39
CA PRO A 363 14.88 -27.85 -2.08
C PRO A 363 15.86 -26.73 -1.78
N ASP A 364 15.93 -25.76 -2.69
CA ASP A 364 16.71 -24.53 -2.51
C ASP A 364 16.07 -23.62 -1.46
N VAL A 365 14.73 -23.61 -1.40
CA VAL A 365 13.96 -22.78 -0.45
C VAL A 365 12.88 -23.59 0.25
N VAL A 366 12.76 -23.40 1.57
CA VAL A 366 11.62 -23.86 2.36
C VAL A 366 10.93 -22.67 3.01
N VAL A 367 9.64 -22.48 2.74
CA VAL A 367 8.80 -21.49 3.43
C VAL A 367 7.81 -22.20 4.35
N HIS A 368 7.93 -21.98 5.65
CA HIS A 368 7.00 -22.51 6.64
C HIS A 368 5.85 -21.53 6.90
N ALA A 369 4.62 -21.95 6.57
CA ALA A 369 3.41 -21.15 6.62
C ALA A 369 2.31 -21.79 7.48
N THR A 370 2.69 -22.56 8.53
CA THR A 370 1.76 -23.11 9.51
C THR A 370 1.94 -22.46 10.89
N PRO A 371 0.98 -22.62 11.82
CA PRO A 371 1.14 -22.14 13.20
C PRO A 371 2.10 -22.97 14.07
N VAL A 372 2.69 -24.05 13.56
CA VAL A 372 3.59 -24.92 14.35
C VAL A 372 4.81 -24.13 14.79
N GLY A 373 5.17 -24.19 16.08
CA GLY A 373 6.28 -23.41 16.63
C GLY A 373 5.90 -21.99 17.06
N MET A 374 4.63 -21.56 16.90
CA MET A 374 4.13 -20.27 17.36
C MET A 374 3.95 -20.24 18.89
N GLY A 375 4.30 -19.11 19.50
CA GLY A 375 4.20 -18.88 20.94
C GLY A 375 5.15 -19.80 21.71
N THR A 376 4.60 -20.67 22.55
CA THR A 376 5.37 -21.63 23.34
C THR A 376 5.36 -23.04 22.76
N ASP A 377 4.87 -23.22 21.53
CA ASP A 377 4.85 -24.53 20.87
C ASP A 377 6.29 -25.02 20.59
N PRO A 378 6.76 -26.13 21.19
CA PRO A 378 8.14 -26.58 21.03
C PRO A 378 8.37 -27.39 19.75
N ARG A 379 7.30 -27.68 18.99
CA ARG A 379 7.37 -28.57 17.82
C ARG A 379 8.04 -27.88 16.63
N THR A 380 8.69 -28.69 15.80
CA THR A 380 9.17 -28.32 14.47
C THR A 380 8.63 -29.30 13.43
N LEU A 381 8.42 -28.84 12.19
CA LEU A 381 8.01 -29.72 11.09
C LEU A 381 9.21 -30.43 10.44
N LEU A 382 10.40 -29.81 10.49
CA LEU A 382 11.64 -30.35 9.93
C LEU A 382 12.74 -30.28 10.98
N SER A 383 13.63 -31.28 10.96
CA SER A 383 14.83 -31.35 11.78
C SER A 383 16.07 -30.93 10.98
N ALA A 384 17.21 -30.76 11.66
CA ALA A 384 18.46 -30.39 10.99
C ALA A 384 18.90 -31.44 9.94
N THR A 385 18.57 -32.72 10.14
CA THR A 385 18.94 -33.80 9.20
C THR A 385 18.08 -33.82 7.95
N ASP A 386 16.91 -33.18 7.96
CA ASP A 386 16.03 -33.07 6.80
C ASP A 386 16.49 -31.97 5.83
N LEU A 387 17.40 -31.09 6.27
CA LEU A 387 17.81 -29.90 5.53
C LEU A 387 19.22 -30.05 4.93
N ASP A 388 19.41 -29.46 3.76
CA ASP A 388 20.73 -29.25 3.17
C ASP A 388 21.29 -27.88 3.62
N PRO A 389 22.60 -27.71 3.87
CA PRO A 389 23.18 -26.43 4.27
C PRO A 389 22.95 -25.30 3.23
N ALA A 390 22.78 -25.65 1.96
CA ALA A 390 22.48 -24.69 0.91
C ALA A 390 21.02 -24.20 0.94
N THR A 391 20.10 -24.92 1.60
CA THR A 391 18.69 -24.54 1.70
C THR A 391 18.53 -23.22 2.46
N THR A 392 17.73 -22.31 1.91
CA THR A 392 17.23 -21.14 2.63
C THR A 392 15.90 -21.47 3.31
N VAL A 393 15.80 -21.25 4.62
CA VAL A 393 14.58 -21.53 5.41
C VAL A 393 13.96 -20.22 5.88
N PHE A 394 12.75 -19.95 5.43
CA PHE A 394 11.94 -18.82 5.87
C PHE A 394 10.74 -19.32 6.68
N ASP A 395 10.69 -18.97 7.95
CA ASP A 395 9.55 -19.26 8.81
C ASP A 395 8.64 -18.04 8.93
N LEU A 396 7.36 -18.14 8.53
CA LEU A 396 6.41 -17.03 8.63
C LEU A 396 5.88 -16.83 10.07
N VAL A 397 6.17 -17.75 10.98
CA VAL A 397 5.95 -17.52 12.41
C VAL A 397 6.95 -16.46 12.91
N TYR A 398 6.42 -15.39 13.48
CA TYR A 398 7.21 -14.25 13.98
C TYR A 398 7.26 -14.16 15.52
N THR A 399 6.48 -14.98 16.22
CA THR A 399 6.51 -15.08 17.69
C THR A 399 6.61 -16.55 18.06
N PRO A 400 7.77 -17.02 18.58
CA PRO A 400 9.01 -16.26 18.83
C PRO A 400 9.76 -15.92 17.54
N GLN A 401 10.72 -15.00 17.61
CA GLN A 401 11.59 -14.64 16.47
C GLN A 401 12.49 -15.81 16.04
N GLU A 402 12.97 -16.60 17.02
CA GLU A 402 13.74 -17.81 16.78
C GLU A 402 12.88 -19.05 17.06
N THR A 403 12.27 -19.61 16.01
CA THR A 403 11.41 -20.78 16.12
C THR A 403 12.21 -22.07 16.23
N PRO A 404 11.61 -23.20 16.69
CA PRO A 404 12.26 -24.50 16.64
C PRO A 404 12.78 -24.89 15.25
N LEU A 405 12.07 -24.52 14.18
CA LEU A 405 12.49 -24.76 12.80
C LEU A 405 13.73 -23.93 12.43
N LEU A 406 13.73 -22.64 12.74
CA LEU A 406 14.87 -21.77 12.44
C LEU A 406 16.12 -22.19 13.22
N ARG A 407 15.98 -22.64 14.48
CA ARG A 407 17.09 -23.24 15.24
C ARG A 407 17.66 -24.48 14.57
N ALA A 408 16.79 -25.39 14.12
CA ALA A 408 17.21 -26.60 13.44
C ALA A 408 17.94 -26.30 12.11
N ALA A 409 17.43 -25.33 11.34
CA ALA A 409 18.05 -24.88 10.10
C ALA A 409 19.41 -24.19 10.36
N ALA A 410 19.49 -23.30 11.34
CA ALA A 410 20.74 -22.64 11.71
C ALA A 410 21.81 -23.64 12.17
N ALA A 411 21.44 -24.64 12.97
CA ALA A 411 22.33 -25.72 13.41
C ALA A 411 22.88 -26.56 12.25
N ARG A 412 22.15 -26.61 11.12
CA ARG A 412 22.56 -27.28 9.88
C ARG A 412 23.44 -26.43 8.98
N GLY A 413 23.52 -25.12 9.23
CA GLY A 413 24.25 -24.14 8.41
C GLY A 413 23.40 -23.45 7.34
N CYS A 414 22.08 -23.65 7.36
CA CYS A 414 21.16 -23.02 6.42
C CYS A 414 21.10 -21.50 6.62
N ARG A 415 20.85 -20.75 5.54
CA ARG A 415 20.39 -19.36 5.65
C ARG A 415 18.99 -19.36 6.26
N THR A 416 18.79 -18.62 7.35
CA THR A 416 17.49 -18.50 8.02
C THR A 416 16.91 -17.10 7.83
N ILE A 417 15.59 -17.03 7.65
CA ILE A 417 14.84 -15.78 7.58
C ILE A 417 13.70 -15.86 8.61
N PRO A 418 13.68 -14.97 9.62
CA PRO A 418 12.63 -14.97 10.64
C PRO A 418 11.34 -14.34 10.11
N GLY A 419 10.20 -14.74 10.69
CA GLY A 419 8.88 -14.24 10.27
C GLY A 419 8.69 -12.74 10.47
N THR A 420 9.52 -12.13 11.32
CA THR A 420 9.56 -10.67 11.52
C THR A 420 9.88 -9.95 10.21
N GLU A 421 10.68 -10.54 9.32
CA GLU A 421 11.00 -9.95 8.02
C GLU A 421 9.76 -9.87 7.11
N MET A 422 8.88 -10.89 7.14
CA MET A 422 7.61 -10.82 6.43
C MET A 422 6.80 -9.61 6.90
N PHE A 423 6.70 -9.42 8.22
CA PHE A 423 5.96 -8.30 8.82
C PHE A 423 6.55 -6.94 8.44
N VAL A 424 7.88 -6.82 8.40
CA VAL A 424 8.60 -5.60 8.00
C VAL A 424 8.29 -5.24 6.55
N TYR A 425 8.52 -6.16 5.61
CA TYR A 425 8.38 -5.85 4.18
C TYR A 425 6.92 -5.69 3.75
N GLN A 426 5.98 -6.46 4.33
CA GLN A 426 4.55 -6.22 4.06
C GLN A 426 4.10 -4.85 4.57
N ALA A 427 4.65 -4.38 5.70
CA ALA A 427 4.30 -3.08 6.27
C ALA A 427 4.84 -1.92 5.43
N CYS A 428 6.08 -2.03 4.93
CA CYS A 428 6.64 -1.06 3.99
C CYS A 428 5.74 -0.90 2.75
N GLU A 429 5.35 -2.01 2.14
CA GLU A 429 4.51 -2.01 0.93
C GLU A 429 3.10 -1.50 1.23
N GLN A 430 2.55 -1.85 2.39
CA GLN A 430 1.22 -1.40 2.80
C GLN A 430 1.20 0.10 3.09
N PHE A 431 2.23 0.65 3.74
CA PHE A 431 2.38 2.08 3.93
C PHE A 431 2.50 2.82 2.59
N LEU A 432 3.24 2.25 1.63
CA LEU A 432 3.31 2.78 0.26
C LEU A 432 1.94 2.83 -0.40
N HIS A 433 1.14 1.76 -0.33
CA HIS A 433 -0.20 1.77 -0.91
C HIS A 433 -1.15 2.75 -0.22
N MET A 434 -1.04 2.91 1.10
CA MET A 434 -1.92 3.79 1.88
C MET A 434 -1.56 5.27 1.76
N THR A 435 -0.30 5.61 1.50
CA THR A 435 0.19 7.00 1.60
C THR A 435 0.94 7.50 0.37
N GLY A 436 1.33 6.61 -0.55
CA GLY A 436 2.21 6.88 -1.68
C GLY A 436 3.68 7.07 -1.30
N ILE A 437 4.05 6.84 -0.04
CA ILE A 437 5.41 7.02 0.48
C ILE A 437 6.10 5.68 0.69
N GLN A 438 7.32 5.54 0.17
CA GLN A 438 8.16 4.39 0.44
C GLN A 438 8.90 4.54 1.76
N VAL A 439 8.73 3.54 2.62
CA VAL A 439 9.47 3.43 3.87
C VAL A 439 10.62 2.45 3.69
N ARG A 440 11.76 2.77 4.31
CA ARG A 440 12.90 1.87 4.37
C ARG A 440 12.64 0.76 5.40
N PRO A 441 12.93 -0.52 5.10
CA PRO A 441 12.79 -1.62 6.05
C PRO A 441 13.47 -1.36 7.41
N GLU A 442 14.61 -0.66 7.39
CA GLU A 442 15.38 -0.31 8.60
C GLU A 442 14.56 0.56 9.56
N THR A 443 13.82 1.54 9.03
CA THR A 443 12.94 2.40 9.82
C THR A 443 11.81 1.59 10.46
N VAL A 444 11.27 0.59 9.76
CA VAL A 444 10.24 -0.29 10.32
C VAL A 444 10.82 -1.19 11.43
N ARG A 445 12.03 -1.74 11.24
CA ARG A 445 12.72 -2.52 12.28
C ARG A 445 13.02 -1.70 13.53
N GLU A 446 13.52 -0.47 13.36
CA GLU A 446 13.78 0.47 14.46
C GLU A 446 12.52 0.75 15.30
N VAL A 447 11.39 1.06 14.64
CA VAL A 447 10.12 1.31 15.33
C VAL A 447 9.63 0.07 16.08
N LEU A 448 9.85 -1.12 15.51
CA LEU A 448 9.41 -2.37 16.11
C LEU A 448 10.39 -2.96 17.14
N GLY A 449 11.57 -2.38 17.30
CA GLY A 449 12.64 -2.89 18.17
C GLY A 449 13.15 -4.28 17.75
N LEU A 450 13.31 -4.50 16.45
CA LEU A 450 13.72 -5.78 15.84
C LEU A 450 15.21 -5.86 15.51
#